data_AF-A0A356QFS0-F1
#
_entry.id   AF-A0A356QFS0-F1
#
_cell.length_a   1.000
_cell.length_b   1.000
_cell.length_c   1.000
_cell.angle_alpha   90.00
_cell.angle_beta   90.00
_cell.angle_gamma   90.00
#
_symmetry.space_group_name_H-M   'P 1'
#
loop_
_entity.id
_entity.type
_entity.pdbx_description
1 polymer ?
#
loop_
_entity_poly.entity_id
_entity_poly.type
_entity_poly.pdbx_seq_one_letter_code
_entity_poly.pdbx_strand_id
1 'polypeptide(L)' 'DEDVETFGVAATFVSSTAVDEDIVYETVKAVFENFDRFKRLHPAFENLNEEDMISDGLTAPLHDGAAR' A
#
# COMPACT_ATOMS: atom_id res chain seq x y z
N ASP A 1 3.72 -17.96 -26.67
CA ASP A 1 3.30 -18.12 -25.27
C ASP A 1 1.80 -18.21 -25.20
N GLU A 2 1.31 -19.15 -24.38
CA GLU A 2 -0.09 -19.25 -23.99
C GLU A 2 -0.21 -18.77 -22.54
N ASP A 3 -1.25 -18.01 -22.24
CA ASP A 3 -1.49 -17.51 -20.89
C ASP A 3 -1.77 -18.68 -19.93
N VAL A 4 -1.25 -18.57 -18.70
CA VAL A 4 -1.46 -19.56 -17.63
C VAL A 4 -2.48 -19.03 -16.64
N GLU A 5 -3.64 -19.68 -16.57
CA GLU A 5 -4.64 -19.37 -15.55
C GLU A 5 -4.12 -19.77 -14.17
N THR A 6 -4.08 -18.80 -13.26
CA THR A 6 -3.62 -18.97 -11.88
C THR A 6 -4.30 -17.95 -10.98
N PHE A 7 -4.06 -18.03 -9.67
CA PHE A 7 -4.54 -17.06 -8.70
C PHE A 7 -3.40 -16.19 -8.16
N GLY A 8 -3.74 -14.96 -7.79
CA GLY A 8 -2.85 -14.03 -7.09
C GLY A 8 -3.52 -13.53 -5.81
N VAL A 9 -2.70 -13.19 -4.81
CA VAL A 9 -3.17 -12.53 -3.59
C VAL A 9 -2.68 -11.09 -3.56
N ALA A 10 -3.42 -10.22 -2.87
CA ALA A 10 -3.01 -8.84 -2.66
C ALA A 10 -1.81 -8.78 -1.71
N ALA A 11 -0.85 -7.90 -2.00
CA ALA A 11 0.23 -7.58 -1.08
C ALA A 11 -0.19 -6.40 -0.19
N THR A 12 -0.13 -6.58 1.13
CA THR A 12 -0.46 -5.54 2.11
C THR A 12 0.80 -5.12 2.88
N PHE A 13 1.05 -3.82 3.01
CA PHE A 13 2.10 -3.31 3.89
C PHE A 13 1.53 -3.14 5.31
N VAL A 14 2.12 -3.82 6.29
CA VAL A 14 1.57 -3.91 7.65
C VAL A 14 2.55 -3.38 8.70
N SER A 15 2.01 -2.84 9.79
CA SER A 15 2.76 -2.35 10.95
C SER A 15 2.05 -2.76 12.26
N SER A 16 2.74 -2.58 13.38
CA SER A 16 2.18 -2.81 14.72
C SER A 16 1.35 -1.60 15.19
N THR A 17 0.29 -1.85 15.94
CA THR A 17 -0.49 -0.80 16.62
C THR A 17 0.28 -0.08 17.74
N ALA A 18 1.48 -0.58 18.10
CA ALA A 18 2.36 0.06 19.06
C ALA A 18 3.23 1.17 18.43
N VAL A 19 3.17 1.37 17.12
CA VAL A 19 3.90 2.46 16.45
C VAL A 19 3.11 3.75 16.60
N ASP A 20 3.82 4.85 16.85
CA ASP A 20 3.20 6.15 17.04
C ASP A 20 2.45 6.61 15.76
N GLU A 21 1.27 7.20 15.95
CA GLU A 21 0.41 7.66 14.85
C GLU A 21 1.12 8.64 13.93
N ASP A 22 1.92 9.56 14.47
CA ASP A 22 2.60 10.59 13.68
C ASP A 22 3.70 9.96 12.81
N ILE A 23 4.36 8.90 13.30
CA ILE A 23 5.36 8.16 12.51
C ILE A 23 4.69 7.47 11.32
N VAL A 24 3.55 6.81 11.55
CA VAL A 24 2.82 6.12 10.48
C VAL A 24 2.26 7.13 9.48
N TYR A 25 1.71 8.24 9.96
CA TYR A 25 1.19 9.31 9.10
C TYR A 25 2.28 9.87 8.18
N GLU A 26 3.43 10.28 8.73
CA GLU A 26 4.52 10.82 7.90
C GLU A 26 5.07 9.78 6.92
N THR A 27 5.06 8.50 7.28
CA THR A 27 5.45 7.41 6.37
C THR A 27 4.48 7.29 5.19
N VAL A 28 3.18 7.23 5.48
CA VAL A 28 2.12 7.08 4.46
C VAL A 28 2.06 8.33 3.57
N LYS A 29 2.12 9.51 4.18
CA LYS A 29 2.21 10.79 3.49
C LYS A 29 3.42 10.85 2.55
N ALA A 30 4.60 10.45 3.01
CA ALA A 30 5.79 10.45 2.16
C ALA A 30 5.64 9.53 0.93
N VAL A 31 4.91 8.42 1.06
CA VAL A 31 4.60 7.52 -0.06
C VAL A 31 3.66 8.21 -1.07
N PHE A 32 2.54 8.75 -0.61
CA PHE A 32 1.53 9.35 -1.49
C PHE A 32 1.99 10.68 -2.11
N GLU A 33 2.67 11.56 -1.36
CA GLU A 33 3.26 12.80 -1.91
C GLU A 33 4.30 12.52 -3.00
N ASN A 34 4.89 11.32 -3.01
CA ASN A 34 5.88 10.90 -3.98
C ASN A 34 5.39 9.71 -4.83
N PHE A 35 4.08 9.56 -5.02
CA PHE A 35 3.49 8.33 -5.57
C PHE A 35 4.06 7.98 -6.95
N ASP A 36 4.19 8.94 -7.87
CA ASP A 36 4.82 8.71 -9.17
C ASP A 36 6.26 8.17 -9.07
N ARG A 37 7.00 8.62 -8.06
CA ARG A 37 8.36 8.11 -7.79
C ARG A 37 8.30 6.72 -7.17
N PHE A 38 7.36 6.49 -6.26
CA PHE A 38 7.15 5.19 -5.64
C PHE A 38 6.80 4.13 -6.70
N LYS A 39 5.90 4.42 -7.64
CA LYS A 39 5.53 3.53 -8.76
C LYS A 39 6.73 3.14 -9.63
N ARG A 40 7.73 4.00 -9.76
CA ARG A 40 8.98 3.70 -10.50
C ARG A 40 9.93 2.76 -9.78
N LEU A 41 9.71 2.45 -8.50
CA LEU A 41 10.62 1.59 -7.74
C LEU A 41 10.52 0.11 -8.14
N HIS A 42 9.36 -0.33 -8.65
CA HIS A 42 9.17 -1.72 -9.06
C HIS A 42 8.06 -1.84 -10.12
N PRO A 43 8.18 -2.69 -11.16
CA PRO A 43 7.16 -2.84 -12.20
C PRO A 43 5.77 -3.22 -11.65
N ALA A 44 5.72 -4.02 -10.59
CA ALA A 44 4.45 -4.38 -9.93
C ALA A 44 3.68 -3.17 -9.36
N PHE A 45 4.32 -2.02 -9.16
CA PHE A 45 3.68 -0.82 -8.65
C PHE A 45 3.09 0.08 -9.75
N GLU A 46 3.34 -0.23 -11.04
CA GLU A 46 2.90 0.59 -12.18
C GLU A 46 1.39 0.81 -12.22
N ASN A 47 0.62 -0.16 -11.75
CA ASN A 47 -0.84 -0.14 -11.76
C ASN A 47 -1.46 0.18 -10.40
N LEU A 48 -0.68 0.63 -9.42
CA LEU A 48 -1.24 1.08 -8.15
C LEU A 48 -2.06 2.36 -8.33
N ASN A 49 -3.21 2.37 -7.66
CA ASN A 49 -4.08 3.53 -7.47
C ASN A 49 -4.27 3.76 -5.98
N GLU A 50 -4.31 5.03 -5.56
CA GLU A 50 -4.37 5.38 -4.14
C GLU A 50 -5.67 4.94 -3.48
N GLU A 51 -6.81 5.04 -4.19
CA GLU A 51 -8.12 4.63 -3.70
C GLU A 51 -8.17 3.13 -3.38
N ASP A 52 -7.67 2.30 -4.31
CA ASP A 52 -7.61 0.84 -4.15
C ASP A 52 -6.70 0.45 -2.98
N MET A 53 -5.61 1.19 -2.74
CA MET A 53 -4.66 0.90 -1.65
C MET A 53 -5.26 1.06 -0.25
N ILE A 54 -6.36 1.80 -0.10
CA ILE A 54 -7.00 2.06 1.20
C ILE A 54 -8.10 1.03 1.49
N SER A 55 -8.78 0.48 0.48
CA SER A 55 -9.92 -0.43 0.65
C SER A 55 -9.61 -1.90 0.37
N ASP A 56 -8.71 -2.17 -0.57
CA ASP A 56 -8.58 -3.50 -1.15
C ASP A 56 -7.48 -4.31 -0.45
N GLY A 57 -7.73 -5.61 -0.27
CA GLY A 57 -6.73 -6.52 0.27
C GLY A 57 -6.31 -6.23 1.72
N LEU A 58 -7.11 -5.48 2.49
CA LEU A 58 -6.85 -5.25 3.90
C LEU A 58 -6.95 -6.57 4.69
N THR A 59 -5.81 -7.03 5.17
CA THR A 59 -5.69 -8.24 6.02
C THR A 59 -5.79 -7.91 7.52
N ALA A 60 -5.75 -6.62 7.87
CA ALA A 60 -5.90 -6.07 9.21
C ALA A 60 -6.54 -4.66 9.13
N PRO A 61 -7.05 -4.11 10.25
CA PRO A 61 -7.54 -2.73 10.28
C PRO A 61 -6.45 -1.72 9.91
N LEU A 62 -6.84 -0.58 9.34
CA LEU A 62 -5.92 0.52 9.12
C LEU A 62 -5.38 1.04 10.45
N HIS A 63 -4.10 1.38 10.46
CA HIS A 63 -3.50 2.11 11.57
C HIS A 63 -4.05 3.54 11.61
N ASP A 64 -4.29 4.11 12.79
CA ASP A 64 -4.90 5.44 12.93
C ASP A 64 -4.11 6.53 12.19
N GLY A 65 -2.77 6.48 12.29
CA GLY A 65 -1.88 7.34 11.50
C GLY A 65 -2.00 7.17 9.97
N ALA A 66 -2.39 6.00 9.46
CA ALA A 66 -2.60 5.78 8.02
C ALA A 66 -4.00 6.20 7.54
N ALA A 67 -4.97 6.31 8.46
CA ALA A 67 -6.35 6.72 8.17
C ALA A 67 -6.57 8.24 8.25
N ARG A 68 -5.55 9.00 8.69
CA ARG A 68 -5.53 10.46 8.78
C ARG A 68 -5.17 11.12 7.46
#